data_AF-A0A3D8MXQ2-F1
#
_entry.id   AF-A0A3D8MXQ2-F1
#
_cell.length_a   1.000
_cell.length_b   1.000
_cell.length_c   1.000
_cell.angle_alpha   90.00
_cell.angle_beta   90.00
_cell.angle_gamma   90.00
#
_symmetry.space_group_name_H-M   'P 1'
#
loop_
_entity.id
_entity.type
_entity.pdbx_description
1 polymer ?
#
loop_
_entity_poly.entity_id
_entity_poly.type
_entity_poly.pdbx_seq_one_letter_code
_entity_poly.pdbx_strand_id
1 'polypeptide(L)'
;MRAVGQKMLWVAVLAAVTLVAQLGFANSPERSRQQIGEFRAQLEELESSDRKEVASRDVEMIEGWLQEAEVLLANGQQEAVTMRMRRVEYGLDMVRALVQAGNIDASAESQEERYHQARAEIEELQSEISALERRKAELQEELNRVSQQ
;
A
#
# COMPACT_ATOMS: atom_id res chain seq x y z
N MET A 1 -37.18 42.22 44.69
CA MET A 1 -37.34 41.83 43.27
C MET A 1 -36.00 41.65 42.52
N ARG A 2 -34.92 41.13 43.15
CA ARG A 2 -33.64 40.86 42.45
C ARG A 2 -33.38 39.38 42.15
N ALA A 3 -34.11 38.47 42.80
CA ALA A 3 -33.89 37.03 42.66
C ALA A 3 -34.56 36.39 41.42
N VAL A 4 -35.46 37.10 40.74
CA VAL A 4 -36.18 36.56 39.57
C VAL A 4 -35.38 36.75 38.27
N GLY A 5 -34.67 37.87 38.12
CA GLY A 5 -33.84 38.14 36.94
C GLY A 5 -32.64 37.20 36.81
N GLN A 6 -32.02 36.82 37.92
CA GLN A 6 -30.90 35.88 37.91
C GLN A 6 -31.34 34.45 37.52
N LYS A 7 -32.53 34.01 37.93
CA LYS A 7 -33.07 32.70 37.56
C LYS A 7 -33.48 32.63 36.08
N MET A 8 -34.02 33.70 35.49
CA MET A 8 -34.31 33.75 34.05
C MET A 8 -33.04 33.73 33.18
N LEU A 9 -31.95 34.35 33.64
CA LEU A 9 -30.68 34.36 32.92
C LEU A 9 -30.07 32.95 32.79
N TRP A 10 -30.15 32.14 33.85
CA TRP A 10 -29.64 30.77 33.85
C TRP A 10 -30.45 29.83 32.95
N VAL A 11 -31.77 30.00 32.85
CA VAL A 11 -32.62 29.19 31.97
C VAL A 11 -32.35 29.49 30.49
N ALA A 12 -32.09 30.75 30.13
CA ALA A 12 -31.75 31.14 28.77
C ALA A 12 -30.40 30.58 28.31
N VAL A 13 -29.39 30.55 29.20
CA VAL A 13 -28.08 29.95 28.91
C VAL A 13 -28.19 28.44 28.76
N LEU A 14 -28.99 27.76 29.59
CA LEU A 14 -29.18 26.31 29.48
C LEU A 14 -29.87 25.91 28.17
N ALA A 15 -30.85 26.70 27.70
CA ALA A 15 -31.53 26.48 26.43
C ALA A 15 -30.64 26.78 25.21
N ALA A 16 -29.74 27.77 25.30
CA ALA A 16 -28.78 28.05 24.24
C ALA A 16 -27.71 26.93 24.12
N VAL A 17 -27.31 26.30 25.22
CA VAL A 17 -26.34 25.20 25.21
C VAL A 17 -26.93 23.91 24.63
N THR A 18 -28.22 23.62 24.84
CA THR A 18 -28.87 22.46 24.24
C THR A 18 -29.16 22.63 22.74
N LEU A 19 -29.38 23.86 22.27
CA LEU A 19 -29.59 24.16 20.84
C LEU A 19 -28.31 24.05 19.99
N VAL A 20 -27.13 24.36 20.56
CA VAL A 20 -25.85 24.25 19.81
C VAL A 20 -25.37 22.80 19.69
N ALA A 21 -25.77 21.90 20.61
CA ALA A 21 -25.37 20.49 20.57
C ALA A 21 -25.96 19.69 19.39
N GLN A 22 -27.02 20.18 18.74
CA GLN A 22 -27.68 19.46 17.65
C GLN A 22 -27.06 19.71 16.26
N LEU A 23 -26.16 20.69 16.12
CA LEU A 23 -25.53 21.02 14.83
C LEU A 23 -24.40 20.07 14.41
N GLY A 24 -23.99 19.13 15.29
CA GLY A 24 -22.96 18.13 14.98
C GLY A 24 -23.41 16.95 14.12
N PHE A 25 -24.72 16.76 13.93
CA PHE A 25 -25.30 15.57 13.28
C PHE A 25 -25.67 15.76 11.80
N ALA A 26 -25.68 17.00 11.28
CA ALA A 26 -26.13 17.27 9.92
C ALA A 26 -25.10 16.88 8.83
N ASN A 27 -23.80 16.90 9.14
CA ASN A 27 -22.72 16.65 8.16
C ASN A 27 -22.13 15.21 8.21
N SER A 28 -22.74 14.30 8.97
CA SER A 28 -22.18 12.95 9.17
C SER A 28 -22.29 12.04 7.95
N PRO A 29 -23.45 11.96 7.26
CA PRO A 29 -23.61 10.97 6.20
C PRO A 29 -22.80 11.28 4.94
N GLU A 30 -22.72 12.56 4.55
CA GLU A 30 -21.95 13.00 3.39
C GLU A 30 -20.45 12.74 3.58
N ARG A 31 -19.92 13.03 4.78
CA ARG A 31 -18.55 12.69 5.14
C ARG A 31 -18.29 11.19 5.06
N SER A 32 -19.21 10.36 5.58
CA SER A 32 -19.08 8.91 5.47
C SER A 32 -19.08 8.42 4.02
N ARG A 33 -19.91 9.00 3.14
CA ARG A 33 -19.88 8.67 1.69
C ARG A 33 -18.54 9.05 1.06
N GLN A 34 -18.03 10.24 1.37
CA GLN A 34 -16.73 10.67 0.87
C GLN A 34 -15.63 9.70 1.31
N GLN A 35 -15.59 9.35 2.59
CA GLN A 35 -14.59 8.44 3.13
C GLN A 35 -14.69 7.03 2.51
N ILE A 36 -15.90 6.53 2.24
CA ILE A 36 -16.09 5.27 1.50
C ILE A 36 -15.48 5.38 0.10
N GLY A 37 -15.71 6.50 -0.60
CA GLY A 37 -15.10 6.76 -1.92
C GLY A 37 -13.57 6.80 -1.87
N GLU A 38 -13.00 7.48 -0.87
CA GLU A 38 -11.55 7.53 -0.66
C GLU A 38 -10.95 6.15 -0.39
N PHE A 39 -11.62 5.32 0.42
CA PHE A 39 -11.18 3.95 0.68
C PHE A 39 -11.29 3.04 -0.53
N ARG A 40 -12.33 3.19 -1.37
CA ARG A 40 -12.42 2.48 -2.66
C ARG A 40 -11.25 2.84 -3.58
N ALA A 41 -10.94 4.13 -3.70
CA ALA A 41 -9.83 4.59 -4.52
C ALA A 41 -8.48 4.06 -4.02
N GLN A 42 -8.26 4.04 -2.70
CA GLN A 42 -7.06 3.45 -2.11
C GLN A 42 -6.99 1.94 -2.35
N LEU A 43 -8.13 1.24 -2.29
CA LEU A 43 -8.18 -0.20 -2.53
C LEU A 43 -7.84 -0.54 -3.98
N GLU A 44 -8.39 0.22 -4.94
CA GLU A 44 -8.07 0.08 -6.38
C GLU A 44 -6.59 0.35 -6.66
N GLU A 45 -6.01 1.39 -6.04
CA GLU A 45 -4.57 1.67 -6.14
C GLU A 45 -3.72 0.51 -5.60
N LEU A 46 -4.10 -0.05 -4.45
CA LEU A 46 -3.41 -1.18 -3.84
C LEU A 46 -3.52 -2.46 -4.69
N GLU A 47 -4.70 -2.76 -5.21
CA GLU A 47 -4.95 -3.89 -6.10
C GLU A 47 -4.11 -3.78 -7.38
N SER A 48 -4.08 -2.59 -8.01
CA SER A 48 -3.25 -2.35 -9.19
C SER A 48 -1.73 -2.47 -8.92
N SER A 49 -1.33 -2.29 -7.66
CA SER A 49 0.05 -2.41 -7.20
C SER A 49 0.43 -3.86 -6.81
N ASP A 50 -0.55 -4.75 -6.68
CA ASP A 50 -0.37 -6.15 -6.27
C ASP A 50 0.00 -7.05 -7.45
N ARG A 51 1.24 -6.93 -7.93
CA ARG A 51 1.73 -7.69 -9.10
C ARG A 51 1.70 -9.20 -8.94
N LYS A 52 1.69 -9.71 -7.70
CA LYS A 52 1.72 -11.16 -7.39
C LYS A 52 0.35 -11.67 -6.93
N GLU A 53 -0.69 -10.84 -6.93
CA GLU A 53 -2.03 -11.21 -6.46
C GLU A 53 -2.02 -11.78 -5.02
N VAL A 54 -1.09 -11.31 -4.18
CA VAL A 54 -0.92 -11.84 -2.82
C VAL A 54 -2.01 -11.38 -1.86
N ALA A 55 -2.73 -10.31 -2.20
CA ALA A 55 -3.75 -9.68 -1.37
C ALA A 55 -5.16 -9.74 -1.97
N SER A 56 -5.38 -10.42 -3.12
CA SER A 56 -6.68 -10.42 -3.83
C SER A 56 -7.86 -10.83 -2.94
N ARG A 57 -7.68 -11.84 -2.09
CA ARG A 57 -8.73 -12.27 -1.15
C ARG A 57 -9.07 -11.19 -0.12
N ASP A 58 -8.07 -10.48 0.37
CA ASP A 58 -8.25 -9.41 1.36
C ASP A 58 -8.88 -8.18 0.71
N VAL A 59 -8.55 -7.90 -0.56
CA VAL A 59 -9.20 -6.88 -1.37
C VAL A 59 -10.70 -7.15 -1.50
N GLU A 60 -11.11 -8.34 -1.95
CA GLU A 60 -12.52 -8.72 -2.07
C GLU A 60 -13.27 -8.60 -0.73
N MET A 61 -12.60 -8.99 0.37
CA MET A 61 -13.18 -8.89 1.70
C MET A 61 -13.43 -7.43 2.12
N ILE A 62 -12.49 -6.52 1.82
CA ILE A 62 -12.61 -5.09 2.11
C ILE A 62 -13.69 -4.46 1.23
N GLU A 63 -13.80 -4.84 -0.04
CA GLU A 63 -14.90 -4.41 -0.90
C GLU A 63 -16.27 -4.78 -0.31
N GLY A 64 -16.40 -6.02 0.18
CA GLY A 64 -17.61 -6.46 0.89
C GLY A 64 -17.91 -5.58 2.10
N TRP A 65 -16.90 -5.21 2.89
CA TRP A 65 -17.07 -4.32 4.04
C TRP A 65 -17.45 -2.88 3.65
N LEU A 66 -16.95 -2.37 2.53
CA LEU A 66 -17.33 -1.07 1.98
C LEU A 66 -18.78 -1.07 1.51
N GLN A 67 -19.22 -2.12 0.82
CA GLN A 67 -20.63 -2.31 0.43
C GLN A 67 -21.54 -2.38 1.67
N GLU A 68 -21.15 -3.14 2.70
CA GLU A 68 -21.88 -3.19 3.97
C GLU A 68 -21.95 -1.81 4.64
N ALA A 69 -20.88 -1.00 4.59
CA ALA A 69 -20.88 0.36 5.13
C ALA A 69 -21.89 1.26 4.41
N GLU A 70 -22.02 1.15 3.09
CA GLU A 70 -23.02 1.89 2.31
C GLU A 70 -24.45 1.51 2.68
N VAL A 71 -24.71 0.20 2.87
CA VAL A 71 -26.02 -0.30 3.31
C VAL A 71 -26.36 0.23 4.71
N LEU A 72 -25.41 0.17 5.65
CA LEU A 72 -25.58 0.71 7.00
C LEU A 72 -25.84 2.22 6.99
N LEU A 73 -25.16 2.94 6.10
CA LEU A 73 -25.32 4.38 5.93
C LEU A 73 -26.70 4.74 5.34
N ALA A 74 -27.16 3.99 4.35
CA ALA A 74 -28.51 4.15 3.79
C ALA A 74 -29.61 3.90 4.84
N ASN A 75 -29.34 2.98 5.78
CA ASN A 75 -30.23 2.68 6.90
C ASN A 75 -30.09 3.65 8.10
N GLY A 76 -29.26 4.69 7.99
CA GLY A 76 -29.03 5.68 9.05
C GLY A 76 -28.29 5.14 10.28
N GLN A 77 -27.63 3.98 10.18
CA GLN A 77 -26.94 3.32 11.29
C GLN A 77 -25.52 3.86 11.48
N GLN A 78 -25.39 5.14 11.85
CA GLN A 78 -24.10 5.86 11.85
C GLN A 78 -23.01 5.22 12.73
N GLU A 79 -23.37 4.67 13.90
CA GLU A 79 -22.42 4.00 14.78
C GLU A 79 -21.85 2.73 14.13
N ALA A 80 -22.71 1.93 13.49
CA ALA A 80 -22.31 0.73 12.76
C ALA A 80 -21.44 1.08 11.55
N VAL A 81 -21.77 2.16 10.82
CA VAL A 81 -20.91 2.70 9.75
C VAL A 81 -19.53 3.02 10.30
N THR A 82 -19.44 3.72 11.43
CA THR A 82 -18.15 4.13 12.02
C THR A 82 -17.29 2.92 12.38
N MET A 83 -17.88 1.89 13.00
CA MET A 83 -17.18 0.64 13.30
C MET A 83 -16.73 -0.08 12.03
N ARG A 84 -17.58 -0.11 10.99
CA ARG A 84 -17.25 -0.73 9.71
C ARG A 84 -16.11 0.00 9.00
N MET A 85 -16.14 1.33 8.98
CA MET A 85 -15.11 2.16 8.38
C MET A 85 -13.74 1.99 9.05
N ARG A 86 -13.71 1.88 10.39
CA ARG A 86 -12.46 1.56 11.11
C ARG A 86 -11.93 0.17 10.73
N ARG A 87 -12.80 -0.80 10.52
CA ARG A 87 -12.38 -2.14 10.06
C ARG A 87 -11.81 -2.11 8.64
N VAL A 88 -12.42 -1.33 7.75
CA VAL A 88 -11.87 -1.09 6.40
C VAL A 88 -10.49 -0.46 6.47
N GLU A 89 -10.30 0.57 7.31
CA GLU A 89 -9.00 1.22 7.51
C GLU A 89 -7.91 0.22 7.90
N TYR A 90 -8.17 -0.65 8.89
CA TYR A 90 -7.22 -1.72 9.25
C TYR A 90 -6.99 -2.74 8.13
N GLY A 91 -8.03 -3.05 7.36
CA GLY A 91 -7.91 -3.91 6.18
C GLY A 91 -6.98 -3.30 5.13
N LEU A 92 -7.14 -2.01 4.84
CA LEU A 92 -6.29 -1.28 3.89
C LEU A 92 -4.83 -1.26 4.32
N ASP A 93 -4.57 -1.03 5.61
CA ASP A 93 -3.20 -1.07 6.15
C ASP A 93 -2.59 -2.48 6.02
N MET A 94 -3.38 -3.53 6.24
CA MET A 94 -2.95 -4.91 6.05
C MET A 94 -2.64 -5.22 4.58
N VAL A 95 -3.53 -4.87 3.65
CA VAL A 95 -3.30 -5.05 2.21
C VAL A 95 -2.06 -4.28 1.76
N ARG A 96 -1.89 -3.03 2.23
CA ARG A 96 -0.68 -2.25 1.94
C ARG A 96 0.59 -2.97 2.40
N ALA A 97 0.58 -3.56 3.60
CA ALA A 97 1.72 -4.32 4.10
C ALA A 97 1.98 -5.59 3.28
N LEU A 98 0.95 -6.32 2.86
CA LEU A 98 1.06 -7.51 2.02
C LEU A 98 1.65 -7.18 0.65
N VAL A 99 1.15 -6.14 -0.01
CA VAL A 99 1.66 -5.67 -1.31
C VAL A 99 3.12 -5.22 -1.19
N GLN A 100 3.48 -4.51 -0.12
CA GLN A 100 4.89 -4.13 0.12
C GLN A 100 5.78 -5.36 0.34
N ALA A 101 5.33 -6.33 1.13
CA ALA A 101 6.06 -7.57 1.35
C ALA A 101 6.26 -8.35 0.04
N GLY A 102 5.22 -8.48 -0.79
CA GLY A 102 5.29 -9.13 -2.09
C GLY A 102 6.26 -8.43 -3.06
N ASN A 103 6.31 -7.09 -3.03
CA ASN A 103 7.26 -6.32 -3.83
C ASN A 103 8.72 -6.47 -3.36
N ILE A 104 8.95 -6.57 -2.05
CA ILE A 104 10.28 -6.84 -1.49
C ILE A 104 10.75 -8.24 -1.91
N ASP A 105 9.87 -9.23 -1.80
CA ASP A 105 10.14 -10.61 -2.18
C ASP A 105 10.48 -10.72 -3.69
N ALA A 106 9.68 -10.10 -4.56
CA ALA A 106 9.95 -10.04 -6.00
C ALA A 106 11.30 -9.36 -6.33
N SER A 107 11.65 -8.30 -5.58
CA SER A 107 12.93 -7.61 -5.74
C SER A 107 14.11 -8.48 -5.29
N ALA A 108 13.93 -9.26 -4.23
CA ALA A 108 14.94 -10.20 -3.75
C ALA A 108 15.18 -11.33 -4.76
N GLU A 109 14.12 -11.94 -5.28
CA GLU A 109 14.19 -12.95 -6.35
C GLU A 109 14.93 -12.42 -7.58
N SER A 110 14.61 -11.19 -8.03
CA SER A 110 15.29 -10.58 -9.18
C SER A 110 16.78 -10.30 -8.91
N GLN A 111 17.15 -9.95 -7.68
CA GLN A 111 18.56 -9.76 -7.31
C GLN A 111 19.32 -11.09 -7.28
N GLU A 112 18.71 -12.14 -6.76
CA GLU A 112 19.30 -13.49 -6.74
C GLU A 112 19.50 -14.01 -8.17
N GLU A 113 18.50 -13.85 -9.05
CA GLU A 113 18.62 -14.22 -10.46
C GLU A 113 19.77 -13.48 -11.16
N ARG A 114 19.86 -12.16 -10.99
CA ARG A 114 20.95 -11.34 -11.56
C ARG A 114 22.31 -11.75 -11.02
N TYR A 115 22.40 -12.10 -9.74
CA TYR A 115 23.64 -12.58 -9.14
C TYR A 115 24.10 -13.89 -9.78
N HIS A 116 23.18 -14.84 -9.99
CA HIS A 116 23.48 -16.09 -10.66
C HIS A 116 23.89 -15.91 -12.13
N GLN A 117 23.19 -15.04 -12.86
CA GLN A 117 23.55 -14.69 -14.25
C GLN A 117 24.94 -14.07 -14.32
N ALA A 118 25.23 -13.06 -13.50
CA ALA A 118 26.54 -12.40 -13.46
C ALA A 118 27.65 -13.38 -13.09
N ARG A 119 27.40 -14.33 -12.19
CA ARG A 119 28.37 -15.37 -11.83
C ARG A 119 28.67 -16.29 -13.02
N ALA A 120 27.65 -16.72 -13.76
CA ALA A 120 27.84 -17.54 -14.95
C ALA A 120 28.65 -16.80 -16.03
N GLU A 121 28.35 -15.52 -16.27
CA GLU A 121 29.11 -14.66 -17.18
C GLU A 121 30.58 -14.52 -16.77
N ILE A 122 30.86 -14.38 -15.47
CA ILE A 122 32.24 -14.32 -14.96
C ILE A 122 32.97 -15.64 -15.24
N GLU A 123 32.34 -16.79 -15.00
CA GLU A 123 32.94 -18.11 -15.24
C GLU A 123 33.23 -18.32 -16.74
N GLU A 124 32.32 -17.89 -17.62
CA GLU A 124 32.51 -17.91 -19.08
C GLU A 124 33.68 -17.01 -19.52
N LEU A 125 33.69 -15.74 -19.08
CA LEU A 125 34.75 -14.79 -19.42
C LEU A 125 36.13 -15.24 -18.91
N GLN A 126 36.20 -15.89 -17.74
CA GLN A 126 37.45 -16.46 -17.24
C GLN A 126 37.99 -17.59 -18.13
N SER A 127 37.08 -18.43 -18.64
CA SER A 127 37.43 -19.48 -19.61
C SER A 127 37.93 -18.87 -20.93
N GLU A 128 37.26 -17.83 -21.44
CA GLU A 128 37.69 -17.12 -22.65
C GLU A 128 39.06 -16.47 -22.49
N ILE A 129 39.30 -15.76 -21.38
CA ILE A 129 40.60 -15.15 -21.07
C ILE A 129 41.70 -16.21 -21.08
N SER A 130 41.46 -17.35 -20.42
CA SER A 130 42.43 -18.46 -20.36
C SER A 130 42.74 -19.02 -21.75
N ALA A 131 41.74 -19.13 -22.63
CA ALA A 131 41.92 -19.57 -24.01
C ALA A 131 42.71 -18.56 -24.85
N LEU A 132 42.40 -17.27 -24.71
CA LEU A 132 43.11 -16.18 -25.40
C LEU A 132 44.57 -16.07 -24.94
N GLU A 133 44.86 -16.24 -23.65
CA GLU A 133 46.23 -16.25 -23.13
C GLU A 133 47.06 -17.40 -23.70
N ARG A 134 46.50 -18.61 -23.77
CA ARG A 134 47.15 -19.75 -24.43
C ARG A 134 47.43 -19.46 -25.90
N ARG A 135 46.44 -18.93 -26.62
CA ARG A 135 46.59 -18.59 -28.04
C ARG A 135 47.66 -17.53 -28.28
N LYS A 136 47.75 -16.53 -27.40
CA LYS A 136 48.80 -15.52 -27.41
C LYS A 136 50.19 -16.15 -27.22
N ALA A 137 50.33 -17.09 -26.28
CA ALA A 137 51.60 -17.79 -26.03
C ALA A 137 52.03 -18.60 -27.26
N GLU A 138 51.12 -19.37 -27.87
CA GLU A 138 51.38 -20.13 -29.11
C GLU A 138 51.87 -19.22 -30.24
N LEU A 139 51.16 -18.11 -30.49
CA LEU A 139 51.53 -17.15 -31.54
C LEU A 139 52.88 -16.49 -31.27
N GLN A 140 53.23 -16.23 -30.00
CA GLN A 140 54.53 -15.67 -29.65
C GLN A 140 55.67 -16.66 -29.92
N GLU A 141 55.46 -17.96 -29.66
CA GLU A 141 56.42 -19.01 -30.00
C GLU A 141 56.61 -19.16 -31.52
N GLU A 142 55.51 -19.12 -32.29
CA GLU A 142 55.57 -19.14 -33.76
C GLU A 142 56.35 -17.94 -34.31
N LEU A 143 56.09 -16.73 -33.78
CA LEU A 143 56.76 -15.52 -34.22
C LEU A 143 58.27 -15.55 -33.94
N ASN A 144 58.66 -16.04 -32.75
CA ASN A 144 60.07 -16.23 -32.39
C ASN A 144 60.76 -17.28 -33.29
N ARG A 145 60.04 -18.33 -33.70
CA ARG A 145 60.57 -19.35 -34.62
C ARG A 145 60.80 -18.79 -36.01
N VAL A 146 59.86 -18.00 -36.53
CA VAL A 146 59.97 -17.38 -37.85
C VAL A 146 61.06 -16.30 -37.88
N SER A 147 61.24 -15.54 -36.80
CA SER A 147 62.28 -14.48 -36.75
C SER A 147 63.73 -15.01 -36.66
N GLN A 148 63.92 -16.31 -36.43
CA GLN A 148 65.23 -16.95 -36.35
C GLN A 148 65.65 -17.64 -37.66
N GLN A 149 64.75 -17.72 -38.65
CA GLN A 149 65.03 -18.20 -40.00
C GLN A 149 65.46 -17.04 -40.91
#